data_AF-A0A2V9TV69-F1
#
_entry.id   AF-A0A2V9TV69-F1
#
_cell.length_a   1.000
_cell.length_b   1.000
_cell.length_c   1.000
_cell.angle_alpha   90.00
_cell.angle_beta   90.00
_cell.angle_gamma   90.00
#
_symmetry.space_group_name_H-M   'P 1'
#
loop_
_entity.id
_entity.type
_entity.pdbx_description
1 polymer ?
#
loop_
_entity_poly.entity_id
_entity_poly.type
_entity_poly.pdbx_seq_one_letter_code
_entity_poly.pdbx_strand_id
1 'polypeptide(L)'
;MKNNNLEGALTLLQKAGQLKSDLRVARVDRGRILTQQKRYDEAIAAFQRAIELDPEEPDAHYRLGRVYQLIGKIADSQKVFGMVREIHDKSEEDMVRKMSAVPPALSEEKAR
;
A
#
# COMPACT_ATOMS: atom_id res chain seq x y z
N MET A 1 3.34 36.36 7.94
CA MET A 1 4.03 35.69 6.82
C MET A 1 4.27 34.19 7.11
N LYS A 2 3.23 33.39 7.37
CA LYS A 2 3.37 31.93 7.65
C LYS A 2 2.99 31.03 6.47
N ASN A 3 2.41 31.58 5.40
CA ASN A 3 1.85 30.80 4.29
C ASN A 3 2.87 30.42 3.20
N ASN A 4 4.03 31.08 3.12
CA ASN A 4 4.96 30.88 2.00
C ASN A 4 5.82 29.60 2.10
N ASN A 5 5.80 28.91 3.25
CA ASN A 5 6.59 27.69 3.47
C ASN A 5 5.71 26.42 3.51
N LEU A 6 4.39 26.58 3.64
CA LEU A 6 3.45 25.45 3.69
C LEU A 6 3.24 24.84 2.31
N GLU A 7 3.10 25.65 1.26
CA GLU A 7 2.96 25.13 -0.11
C GLU A 7 4.23 24.44 -0.62
N GLY A 8 5.41 24.99 -0.29
CA GLY A 8 6.69 24.36 -0.58
C GLY A 8 6.88 23.03 0.14
N ALA A 9 6.52 22.98 1.43
CA ALA A 9 6.52 21.74 2.21
C ALA A 9 5.55 20.70 1.65
N LEU A 10 4.32 21.09 1.28
CA LEU A 10 3.35 20.20 0.63
C LEU A 10 3.87 19.64 -0.69
N THR A 11 4.52 20.47 -1.51
CA THR A 11 5.14 20.03 -2.77
C THR A 11 6.26 19.02 -2.54
N LEU A 12 7.11 19.25 -1.53
CA LEU A 12 8.18 18.32 -1.16
C LEU A 12 7.63 17.00 -0.61
N LEU A 13 6.58 17.08 0.22
CA LEU A 13 5.89 15.91 0.75
C LEU A 13 5.20 15.10 -0.35
N GLN A 14 4.58 15.76 -1.33
CA GLN A 14 3.97 15.10 -2.49
C GLN A 14 5.02 14.39 -3.33
N LYS A 15 6.16 15.04 -3.63
CA LYS A 15 7.27 14.41 -4.35
C LYS A 15 7.86 13.23 -3.58
N ALA A 16 8.03 13.37 -2.26
CA ALA A 16 8.51 12.27 -1.41
C ALA A 16 7.52 11.09 -1.41
N GLY A 17 6.21 11.37 -1.39
CA GLY A 17 5.16 10.36 -1.52
C GLY A 17 5.21 9.64 -2.88
N GLN A 18 5.37 10.39 -3.98
CA GLN A 18 5.53 9.83 -5.33
C GLN A 18 6.76 8.92 -5.41
N LEU A 19 7.93 9.39 -4.94
CA LEU A 19 9.15 8.58 -4.94
C LEU A 19 9.01 7.29 -4.13
N LYS A 20 8.35 7.34 -2.97
CA LYS A 20 8.06 6.14 -2.17
C LYS A 20 7.15 5.18 -2.91
N SER A 21 6.08 5.68 -3.52
CA SER A 21 5.14 4.89 -4.32
C SER A 21 5.82 4.24 -5.53
N ASP A 22 6.62 4.99 -6.27
CA ASP A 22 7.36 4.48 -7.43
C ASP A 22 8.37 3.40 -7.02
N LEU A 23 9.06 3.63 -5.90
CA LEU A 23 10.00 2.65 -5.35
C LEU A 23 9.30 1.38 -4.84
N ARG A 24 8.09 1.51 -4.27
CA ARG A 24 7.24 0.36 -3.89
C ARG A 24 6.89 -0.46 -5.13
N VAL A 25 6.31 0.18 -6.16
CA VAL A 25 5.90 -0.48 -7.40
C VAL A 25 7.09 -1.17 -8.08
N ALA A 26 8.23 -0.49 -8.19
CA ALA A 26 9.44 -1.06 -8.77
C ALA A 26 9.93 -2.31 -8.01
N ARG A 27 9.81 -2.34 -6.68
CA ARG A 27 10.17 -3.51 -5.85
C ARG A 27 9.21 -4.67 -6.06
N VAL A 28 7.91 -4.41 -6.16
CA VAL A 28 6.91 -5.43 -6.48
C VAL A 28 7.21 -6.05 -7.85
N ASP A 29 7.47 -5.23 -8.87
CA ASP A 29 7.79 -5.72 -10.21
C ASP A 29 9.10 -6.52 -10.26
N ARG A 30 10.13 -6.06 -9.54
CA ARG A 30 11.35 -6.83 -9.35
C ARG A 30 11.07 -8.20 -8.72
N GLY A 31 10.27 -8.27 -7.66
CA GLY A 31 9.90 -9.53 -7.03
C GLY A 31 9.14 -10.47 -7.98
N ARG A 32 8.27 -9.94 -8.84
CA ARG A 32 7.56 -10.70 -9.88
C ARG A 32 8.53 -11.33 -10.87
N ILE A 33 9.47 -10.55 -11.39
CA ILE A 33 10.48 -11.03 -12.34
C ILE A 33 11.35 -12.11 -11.69
N LEU A 34 11.80 -11.90 -10.44
CA LEU A 34 12.59 -12.88 -9.70
C LEU A 34 11.82 -14.18 -9.44
N THR A 35 10.51 -14.09 -9.17
CA THR A 35 9.63 -15.26 -9.03
C THR A 35 9.56 -16.05 -10.33
N GLN A 36 9.41 -15.38 -11.48
CA GLN A 36 9.42 -16.03 -12.80
C GLN A 36 10.76 -16.71 -13.10
N GLN A 37 11.86 -16.13 -12.63
CA GLN A 37 13.21 -16.71 -12.71
C GLN A 37 13.46 -17.82 -11.68
N LYS A 38 12.46 -18.18 -10.86
CA LYS A 38 12.57 -19.15 -9.75
C LYS A 38 13.61 -18.77 -8.68
N ARG A 39 14.01 -17.49 -8.62
CA ARG A 39 14.92 -16.94 -7.61
C ARG A 39 14.11 -16.52 -6.39
N TYR A 40 13.59 -17.52 -5.68
CA TYR A 40 12.54 -17.30 -4.68
C TYR A 40 13.01 -16.51 -3.46
N ASP A 41 14.23 -16.72 -2.98
CA ASP A 41 14.76 -15.99 -1.81
C ASP A 41 14.87 -14.48 -2.10
N GLU A 42 15.33 -14.13 -3.29
CA GLU A 42 15.43 -12.73 -3.71
C GLU A 42 14.05 -12.12 -4.00
N ALA A 43 13.11 -12.91 -4.51
CA ALA A 43 11.73 -12.49 -4.68
C ALA A 43 11.08 -12.17 -3.33
N ILE A 44 11.28 -13.03 -2.32
CA ILE A 44 10.81 -12.81 -0.94
C ILE A 44 11.39 -11.51 -0.40
N ALA A 45 12.70 -11.31 -0.52
CA ALA A 45 13.34 -10.07 -0.06
C ALA A 45 12.77 -8.83 -0.77
N ALA A 46 12.53 -8.90 -2.08
CA ALA A 46 11.96 -7.79 -2.85
C ALA A 46 10.53 -7.44 -2.37
N PHE A 47 9.68 -8.45 -2.14
CA PHE A 47 8.32 -8.24 -1.63
C PHE A 47 8.31 -7.73 -0.18
N GLN A 48 9.17 -8.26 0.68
CA GLN A 48 9.33 -7.74 2.06
C GLN A 48 9.72 -6.26 2.06
N ARG A 49 10.63 -5.84 1.18
CA ARG A 49 10.99 -4.42 1.05
C ARG A 49 9.87 -3.56 0.48
N ALA A 50 8.98 -4.12 -0.34
CA ALA A 50 7.78 -3.40 -0.78
C ALA A 50 6.80 -3.21 0.38
N ILE A 51 6.61 -4.25 1.20
CA ILE A 51 5.78 -4.21 2.43
C ILE A 51 6.35 -3.24 3.47
N GLU A 52 7.68 -3.15 3.62
CA GLU A 52 8.32 -2.17 4.50
C GLU A 52 8.03 -0.72 4.07
N LEU A 53 7.89 -0.47 2.76
CA LEU A 53 7.55 0.85 2.25
C LEU A 53 6.07 1.17 2.42
N ASP A 54 5.22 0.16 2.29
CA ASP A 54 3.78 0.27 2.35
C ASP A 54 3.18 -1.02 2.95
N PRO A 55 2.98 -1.05 4.27
CA PRO A 55 2.48 -2.24 4.97
C PRO A 55 1.06 -2.63 4.58
N GLU A 56 0.29 -1.69 4.01
CA GLU A 56 -1.11 -1.86 3.64
C GLU A 56 -1.29 -2.16 2.15
N GLU A 57 -0.22 -2.36 1.39
CA GLU A 57 -0.29 -2.73 -0.03
C GLU A 57 -0.65 -4.22 -0.20
N PRO A 58 -1.88 -4.56 -0.64
CA PRO A 58 -2.33 -5.95 -0.69
C PRO A 58 -1.59 -6.78 -1.75
N ASP A 59 -1.15 -6.16 -2.86
CA ASP A 59 -0.50 -6.88 -3.95
C ASP A 59 0.87 -7.46 -3.51
N ALA A 60 1.63 -6.71 -2.70
CA ALA A 60 2.92 -7.15 -2.20
C ALA A 60 2.79 -8.38 -1.27
N HIS A 61 1.82 -8.35 -0.36
CA HIS A 61 1.50 -9.48 0.52
C HIS A 61 0.99 -10.69 -0.27
N TYR A 62 0.05 -10.49 -1.21
CA TYR A 62 -0.48 -11.58 -2.03
C TYR A 62 0.63 -12.29 -2.81
N ARG A 63 1.54 -11.53 -3.43
CA ARG A 63 2.66 -12.10 -4.17
C ARG A 63 3.66 -12.82 -3.28
N LEU A 64 3.97 -12.28 -2.09
CA LEU A 64 4.79 -12.96 -1.11
C LEU A 64 4.17 -14.31 -0.70
N GLY A 65 2.86 -14.32 -0.41
CA GLY A 65 2.11 -15.54 -0.10
C GLY A 65 2.19 -16.58 -1.21
N ARG A 66 2.11 -16.16 -2.49
CA ARG A 66 2.29 -17.05 -3.64
C ARG A 66 3.70 -17.62 -3.75
N VAL A 67 4.74 -16.82 -3.49
CA VAL A 67 6.12 -17.33 -3.49
C VAL A 67 6.30 -18.39 -2.40
N TYR A 68 5.73 -18.16 -1.21
CA TYR A 68 5.75 -19.16 -0.15
C TYR A 68 5.05 -20.47 -0.53
N GLN A 69 3.94 -20.43 -1.27
CA GLN A 69 3.32 -21.64 -1.83
C GLN A 69 4.26 -22.37 -2.80
N LEU A 70 4.93 -21.64 -3.70
CA LEU A 70 5.83 -22.23 -4.70
C LEU A 70 7.02 -22.96 -4.07
N ILE A 71 7.49 -22.52 -2.91
CA ILE A 71 8.58 -23.16 -2.17
C ILE A 71 8.12 -24.10 -1.05
N GLY A 72 6.81 -24.39 -0.96
CA GLY A 72 6.25 -25.33 0.01
C GLY A 72 6.15 -24.79 1.45
N LYS A 73 6.38 -23.50 1.69
CA LYS A 73 6.21 -22.86 3.00
C LYS A 73 4.75 -22.49 3.25
N ILE A 74 3.90 -23.51 3.40
CA ILE A 74 2.45 -23.35 3.49
C ILE A 74 2.03 -22.53 4.72
N ALA A 75 2.69 -22.71 5.86
CA ALA A 75 2.39 -21.95 7.09
C ALA A 75 2.63 -20.44 6.90
N ASP A 76 3.76 -20.05 6.31
CA ASP A 76 4.08 -18.65 6.03
C ASP A 76 3.12 -18.05 5.01
N SER A 77 2.76 -18.83 3.98
CA SER A 77 1.77 -18.43 2.98
C SER A 77 0.40 -18.14 3.60
N GLN A 78 -0.12 -19.03 4.45
CA GLN A 78 -1.40 -18.84 5.14
C GLN A 78 -1.39 -17.60 6.03
N LYS A 79 -0.29 -17.38 6.75
CA LYS A 79 -0.13 -16.18 7.59
C LYS A 79 -0.22 -14.90 6.77
N VAL A 80 0.50 -14.84 5.65
CA VAL A 80 0.52 -13.65 4.78
C VAL A 80 -0.85 -13.43 4.11
N PHE A 81 -1.52 -14.49 3.65
CA PHE A 81 -2.87 -14.36 3.11
C PHE A 81 -3.91 -13.92 4.14
N GLY A 82 -3.75 -14.32 5.41
CA GLY A 82 -4.56 -13.80 6.51
C GLY A 82 -4.43 -12.28 6.65
N MET A 83 -3.20 -11.76 6.57
CA MET A 83 -2.95 -10.31 6.61
C MET A 83 -3.60 -9.56 5.44
N VAL A 84 -3.58 -10.13 4.22
CA VAL A 84 -4.26 -9.51 3.05
C VAL A 84 -5.74 -9.29 3.34
N ARG A 85 -6.43 -10.27 3.93
CA ARG A 85 -7.84 -10.14 4.30
C ARG A 85 -8.06 -9.03 5.33
N GLU A 86 -7.24 -8.99 6.37
CA GLU A 86 -7.32 -7.94 7.39
C GLU A 86 -7.03 -6.53 6.83
N ILE A 87 -6.10 -6.41 5.88
CA ILE A 87 -5.80 -5.15 5.20
C ILE A 87 -7.00 -4.70 4.36
N HIS A 88 -7.62 -5.62 3.61
CA HIS A 88 -8.82 -5.31 2.84
C HIS A 88 -9.95 -4.83 3.76
N ASP A 89 -10.24 -5.56 4.84
CA ASP A 89 -11.30 -5.21 5.80
C ASP A 89 -11.06 -3.82 6.43
N LYS A 90 -9.81 -3.52 6.82
CA LYS A 90 -9.42 -2.21 7.34
C LYS A 90 -9.49 -1.09 6.30
N SER A 91 -9.09 -1.38 5.05
CA SER A 91 -9.12 -0.40 3.97
C SER A 91 -10.55 0.02 3.63
N GLU A 92 -11.50 -0.92 3.70
CA GLU A 92 -12.93 -0.64 3.50
C GLU A 92 -13.51 0.18 4.66
N GLU A 93 -13.17 -0.14 5.91
CA GLU A 93 -13.57 0.66 7.08
C GLU A 93 -13.00 2.09 7.04
N ASP A 94 -11.70 2.24 6.74
CA ASP A 94 -11.06 3.55 6.63
C ASP A 94 -11.59 4.36 5.45
N MET A 95 -11.92 3.71 4.34
CA MET A 95 -12.55 4.33 3.18
C MET A 95 -13.98 4.78 3.52
N VAL A 96 -14.78 3.94 4.19
CA VAL A 96 -16.13 4.30 4.67
C VAL A 96 -16.06 5.45 5.67
N ARG A 97 -15.07 5.47 6.57
CA ARG A 97 -14.85 6.57 7.54
C ARG A 97 -14.47 7.88 6.84
N LYS A 98 -13.58 7.85 5.85
CA LYS A 98 -13.19 9.04 5.07
C LYS A 98 -14.33 9.55 4.19
N MET A 99 -15.14 8.64 3.65
CA MET A 99 -16.27 8.98 2.78
C MET A 99 -17.52 9.41 3.55
N SER A 100 -17.68 8.97 4.81
CA SER A 100 -18.69 9.47 5.75
C SER A 100 -18.27 10.77 6.45
N ALA A 101 -16.98 11.11 6.47
CA ALA A 101 -16.47 12.41 6.89
C ALA A 101 -16.67 13.50 5.80
N VAL A 102 -17.79 13.49 5.07
CA VAL A 102 -18.22 14.62 4.24
C VAL A 102 -18.33 15.84 5.18
N PRO A 103 -17.57 16.93 4.96
CA PRO A 103 -17.78 18.15 5.75
C PRO A 103 -19.22 18.63 5.50
N PRO A 104 -19.97 19.05 6.54
CA PRO A 104 -21.31 19.58 6.35
C PRO A 104 -21.20 20.92 5.60
N ALA A 105 -21.26 20.86 4.28
CA ALA A 105 -21.38 22.02 3.42
C ALA A 105 -22.35 21.67 2.31
N LEU A 106 -23.41 22.48 2.20
CA LEU A 106 -24.52 22.46 1.23
C LEU A 106 -25.85 21.83 1.70
N SER A 107 -26.18 21.95 2.98
CA SER A 107 -27.58 22.00 3.41
C SER A 107 -27.84 23.28 4.19
N GLU A 108 -27.86 24.44 3.52
CA GLU A 108 -28.60 25.65 3.93
C GLU A 108 -28.24 26.82 3.00
N GLU A 109 -28.91 26.91 1.85
CA GLU A 109 -29.20 28.22 1.24
C GLU A 109 -30.52 28.14 0.46
N LYS A 110 -31.60 27.77 1.16
CA LYS A 110 -32.97 28.09 0.74
C LYS A 110 -33.61 28.96 1.82
N ALA A 111 -33.18 30.21 1.90
CA ALA A 111 -33.93 31.25 2.58
C ALA A 111 -33.55 32.63 2.05
N ARG A 112 -34.12 33.01 0.89
CA ARG A 112 -34.95 34.21 0.71
C ARG A 112 -35.38 34.38 -0.74
#